data_AF-A0A6N9DH56-F1
#
_entry.id   AF-A0A6N9DH56-F1
#
_cell.length_a   1.000
_cell.length_b   1.000
_cell.length_c   1.000
_cell.angle_alpha   90.00
_cell.angle_beta   90.00
_cell.angle_gamma   90.00
#
_symmetry.space_group_name_H-M   'P 1'
#
loop_
_entity.id
_entity.type
_entity.pdbx_description
1 polymer ?
#
loop_
_entity_poly.entity_id
_entity_poly.type
_entity_poly.pdbx_seq_one_letter_code
_entity_poly.pdbx_strand_id
1 'polypeptide(L)'
;MFTTDSGANRWSYSNAEFDSVVASMAEEPDVDKVLDLTEQALRIWLEDQPDVPLVEFFNRVTRNEYYWENWPGDAPGYEPYMNGIHPHTGFPYILSKLEGTGRE
;
A
#
# COMPACT_ATOMS: atom_id res chain seq x y z
N MET A 1 -6.94 0.99 -8.21
CA MET A 1 -7.52 1.60 -9.42
C MET A 1 -6.81 2.92 -9.58
N PHE A 2 -5.89 3.04 -10.53
CA PHE A 2 -5.26 4.34 -10.80
C PHE A 2 -6.10 5.08 -11.85
N THR A 3 -6.56 4.37 -12.88
CA THR A 3 -7.58 4.82 -13.84
C THR A 3 -8.71 3.79 -13.93
N THR A 4 -9.85 4.16 -14.55
CA THR A 4 -11.08 3.38 -14.53
C THR A 4 -11.05 2.12 -15.42
N ASP A 5 -10.08 2.04 -16.32
CA ASP A 5 -9.75 0.89 -17.15
C ASP A 5 -8.87 -0.17 -16.44
N SER A 6 -8.43 0.11 -15.21
CA SER A 6 -7.60 -0.82 -14.44
C SER A 6 -8.32 -2.15 -14.16
N GLY A 7 -7.63 -3.28 -14.33
CA GLY A 7 -8.14 -4.60 -13.93
C GLY A 7 -8.41 -4.75 -12.42
N ALA A 8 -8.00 -3.77 -11.60
CA ALA A 8 -8.36 -3.67 -10.19
C ALA A 8 -9.73 -3.01 -9.94
N ASN A 9 -10.38 -2.45 -10.96
CA ASN A 9 -11.72 -1.87 -10.89
C ASN A 9 -12.79 -2.95 -10.74
N ARG A 10 -13.11 -3.33 -9.49
CA ARG A 10 -14.03 -4.42 -9.17
C ARG A 10 -15.49 -4.11 -9.49
N TRP A 11 -15.87 -2.83 -9.51
CA TRP A 11 -17.26 -2.37 -9.64
C TRP A 11 -17.60 -1.83 -11.03
N SER A 12 -16.65 -1.89 -11.97
CA SER A 12 -16.81 -1.35 -13.33
C SER A 12 -17.22 0.13 -13.37
N TYR A 13 -16.83 0.89 -12.34
CA TYR A 13 -17.01 2.35 -12.32
C TYR A 13 -16.22 2.99 -13.47
N SER A 14 -16.74 4.04 -14.10
CA SER A 14 -16.05 4.76 -15.16
C SER A 14 -16.41 6.24 -15.14
N ASN A 15 -15.39 7.09 -15.19
CA ASN A 15 -15.51 8.55 -15.25
C ASN A 15 -14.29 9.13 -15.97
N ALA A 16 -14.50 9.71 -17.16
CA ALA A 16 -13.41 10.22 -18.00
C ALA A 16 -12.72 11.45 -17.40
N GLU A 17 -13.42 12.26 -16.60
CA GLU A 17 -12.83 13.40 -15.90
C GLU A 17 -11.89 12.91 -14.79
N PHE A 18 -12.34 11.94 -13.98
CA PHE A 18 -11.51 11.29 -12.98
C PHE A 18 -10.23 10.72 -13.61
N ASP A 19 -10.36 9.99 -14.72
CA ASP A 19 -9.22 9.40 -15.43
C ASP A 19 -8.22 10.46 -15.92
N SER A 20 -8.72 11.59 -16.44
CA SER A 20 -7.88 12.70 -16.88
C SER A 20 -7.09 13.34 -15.73
N VAL A 21 -7.72 13.49 -14.57
CA VAL A 21 -7.06 14.05 -13.37
C VAL A 21 -5.97 13.10 -12.87
N VAL A 22 -6.27 11.80 -12.75
CA VAL A 22 -5.27 10.82 -12.28
C VAL A 22 -4.12 10.65 -13.27
N ALA A 23 -4.39 10.68 -14.58
CA ALA A 23 -3.33 10.67 -15.60
C ALA A 23 -2.38 11.87 -15.45
N SER A 24 -2.93 13.06 -15.21
CA SER A 24 -2.13 14.28 -15.00
C SER A 24 -1.31 14.19 -13.70
N MET A 25 -1.90 13.64 -12.63
CA MET A 25 -1.23 13.43 -11.35
C MET A 25 -0.02 12.49 -11.46
N ALA A 26 -0.06 11.49 -12.36
CA ALA A 26 1.03 10.54 -12.55
C ALA A 26 2.28 11.16 -13.21
N GLU A 27 2.12 12.28 -13.93
CA GLU A 27 3.20 12.94 -14.66
C GLU A 27 3.74 14.20 -13.94
N GLU A 28 3.03 14.72 -12.94
CA GLU A 28 3.38 15.98 -12.27
C GLU A 28 4.53 15.80 -11.25
N PRO A 29 5.68 16.49 -11.44
CA PRO A 29 6.80 16.43 -10.49
C PRO A 29 6.65 17.35 -9.28
N ASP A 30 5.79 18.37 -9.33
CA ASP A 30 5.59 19.32 -8.24
C ASP A 30 4.63 18.75 -7.19
N VAL A 31 5.12 18.56 -5.97
CA VAL A 31 4.37 17.96 -4.86
C VAL A 31 3.10 18.75 -4.53
N ASP A 32 3.15 20.08 -4.56
CA ASP A 32 1.99 20.90 -4.21
C ASP A 32 0.88 20.74 -5.24
N LYS A 33 1.24 20.63 -6.53
CA LYS A 33 0.26 20.36 -7.59
C LYS A 33 -0.27 18.93 -7.57
N VAL A 34 0.55 17.95 -7.17
CA VAL A 34 0.08 16.58 -6.94
C VAL A 34 -0.99 16.57 -5.84
N LEU A 35 -0.82 17.38 -4.78
CA LEU A 35 -1.84 17.53 -3.75
C LEU A 35 -3.13 18.16 -4.29
N ASP A 36 -3.03 19.22 -5.11
CA ASP A 36 -4.19 19.84 -5.76
C ASP A 36 -4.94 18.86 -6.68
N LEU A 37 -4.22 18.04 -7.45
CA LEU A 37 -4.80 17.01 -8.31
C LEU A 37 -5.41 15.87 -7.49
N THR A 38 -4.79 15.50 -6.36
CA THR A 38 -5.33 14.52 -5.42
C THR A 38 -6.64 15.00 -4.83
N GLU A 39 -6.72 16.27 -4.44
CA GLU A 39 -7.96 16.87 -3.94
C GLU A 39 -9.06 16.85 -5.00
N GLN A 40 -8.75 17.22 -6.25
CA GLN A 40 -9.69 17.17 -7.37
C GLN A 40 -10.22 15.76 -7.61
N ALA A 41 -9.34 14.75 -7.65
CA ALA A 41 -9.73 13.35 -7.82
C ALA A 41 -10.62 12.86 -6.66
N LEU A 42 -10.27 13.21 -5.41
CA LEU A 42 -11.06 12.86 -4.22
C LEU A 42 -12.43 13.53 -4.21
N ARG A 43 -12.57 14.76 -4.70
CA ARG A 43 -13.88 15.43 -4.83
C ARG A 43 -14.82 14.65 -5.75
N ILE A 44 -14.35 14.26 -6.93
CA ILE A 44 -15.11 13.43 -7.87
C ILE A 44 -15.45 12.08 -7.21
N TRP A 45 -14.46 11.44 -6.58
CA TRP A 45 -14.65 10.14 -5.93
C TRP A 45 -15.70 10.17 -4.81
N LEU A 46 -15.72 11.23 -4.00
CA LEU A 46 -16.69 11.40 -2.91
C LEU A 46 -18.10 11.72 -3.42
N GLU A 47 -18.23 12.38 -4.57
CA GLU A 47 -19.51 12.66 -5.22
C GLU A 47 -20.09 11.40 -5.86
N ASP A 48 -19.27 10.65 -6.60
CA ASP A 48 -19.71 9.46 -7.34
C ASP A 48 -19.81 8.19 -6.47
N GLN A 49 -19.12 8.16 -5.33
CA GLN A 49 -19.06 7.04 -4.38
C GLN A 49 -18.90 5.64 -5.03
N PRO A 50 -17.88 5.44 -5.89
CA PRO A 50 -17.71 4.17 -6.60
C PRO A 50 -17.30 3.01 -5.69
N ASP A 51 -16.74 3.33 -4.51
CA ASP A 51 -16.53 2.43 -3.39
C ASP A 51 -16.70 3.26 -2.10
N VAL A 52 -16.85 2.60 -0.95
CA VAL A 52 -17.05 3.28 0.35
C VAL A 52 -15.97 2.79 1.32
N PRO A 53 -14.99 3.64 1.70
CA PRO A 53 -13.88 3.21 2.52
C PRO A 53 -14.32 3.26 3.99
N LEU A 54 -14.52 2.10 4.61
CA LEU A 54 -15.04 2.02 5.97
C LEU A 54 -13.96 1.90 7.04
N VAL A 55 -12.91 1.13 6.76
CA VAL A 55 -11.86 0.79 7.72
C VAL A 55 -10.52 0.68 7.02
N GLU A 56 -9.46 1.00 7.74
CA GLU A 56 -8.11 0.59 7.37
C GLU A 56 -7.85 -0.80 7.93
N PHE A 57 -7.48 -1.75 7.08
CA PHE A 57 -7.15 -3.10 7.53
C PHE A 57 -5.78 -3.11 8.19
N PHE A 58 -5.74 -3.44 9.48
CA PHE A 58 -4.50 -3.70 10.17
C PHE A 58 -3.81 -4.93 9.60
N ASN A 59 -2.53 -4.76 9.23
CA ASN A 59 -1.68 -5.87 8.83
C ASN A 59 -1.36 -6.75 10.06
N ARG A 60 -1.92 -7.96 10.08
CA ARG A 60 -1.73 -8.93 11.17
C ARG A 60 -0.55 -9.83 10.85
N VAL A 61 0.62 -9.43 11.30
CA VAL A 61 1.87 -10.17 11.08
C VAL A 61 2.04 -11.20 12.21
N THR A 62 2.12 -12.48 11.84
CA THR A 62 2.51 -13.57 12.76
C THR A 62 3.84 -14.14 12.30
N ARG A 63 4.74 -14.40 13.24
CA ARG A 63 6.13 -14.76 12.97
C ARG A 63 6.57 -15.84 13.94
N ASN A 64 7.45 -16.71 13.47
CA ASN A 64 8.09 -17.72 14.32
C ASN A 64 9.40 -17.13 14.84
N GLU A 65 9.44 -16.80 16.13
CA GLU A 65 10.63 -16.31 16.83
C GLU A 65 11.39 -17.43 17.57
N TYR A 66 10.90 -18.67 17.46
CA TYR A 66 11.58 -19.83 18.02
C TYR A 66 12.80 -20.21 17.16
N TYR A 67 12.60 -20.37 15.84
CA TYR A 67 13.63 -20.79 14.89
C TYR A 67 14.30 -19.63 14.15
N TRP A 68 13.63 -18.49 14.04
CA TRP A 68 14.09 -17.36 13.23
C TRP A 68 14.13 -16.06 14.03
N GLU A 69 15.18 -15.29 13.84
CA GLU A 69 15.36 -13.96 14.43
C GLU A 69 15.62 -12.90 13.35
N ASN A 70 15.85 -11.66 13.80
CA ASN A 70 16.03 -10.49 12.93
C ASN A 70 14.81 -10.18 12.04
N TRP A 71 13.60 -10.46 12.54
CA TRP A 71 12.36 -10.00 11.90
C TRP A 71 12.29 -8.46 11.89
N PRO A 72 11.70 -7.82 10.88
CA PRO A 72 11.56 -6.37 10.90
C PRO A 72 10.42 -5.95 11.86
N GLY A 73 10.51 -4.77 12.44
CA GLY A 73 9.40 -4.23 13.22
C GLY A 73 9.74 -2.97 14.00
N ASP A 74 8.69 -2.38 14.58
CA ASP A 74 8.77 -1.08 15.26
C ASP A 74 8.79 -1.23 16.79
N ALA A 75 8.80 -2.47 17.29
CA ALA A 75 8.91 -2.75 18.72
C ALA A 75 10.37 -2.54 19.20
N PRO A 76 10.59 -2.17 20.47
CA PRO A 76 11.93 -2.02 21.01
C PRO A 76 12.80 -3.27 20.77
N GLY A 77 13.98 -3.08 20.17
CA GLY A 77 14.91 -4.17 19.82
C GLY A 77 14.74 -4.74 18.41
N TYR A 78 13.82 -4.20 17.60
CA TYR A 78 13.64 -4.55 16.20
C TYR A 78 13.99 -3.38 15.29
N GLU A 79 14.43 -3.68 14.07
CA GLU A 79 14.75 -2.69 13.04
C GLU A 79 13.60 -2.58 12.02
N PRO A 80 13.09 -1.38 11.72
CA PRO A 80 11.93 -1.18 10.85
C PRO A 80 12.32 -1.20 9.35
N TYR A 81 13.14 -2.16 8.93
CA TYR A 81 13.68 -2.22 7.58
C TYR A 81 12.67 -2.73 6.53
N MET A 82 11.52 -3.27 6.95
CA MET A 82 10.42 -3.74 6.08
C MET A 82 9.12 -3.91 6.89
N ASN A 83 7.96 -4.05 6.24
CA ASN A 83 6.66 -4.14 6.92
C ASN A 83 6.33 -5.50 7.60
N GLY A 84 7.11 -6.55 7.38
CA GLY A 84 6.94 -7.86 8.03
C GLY A 84 5.88 -8.79 7.44
N ILE A 85 5.16 -8.40 6.38
CA ILE A 85 3.97 -9.14 5.91
C ILE A 85 4.35 -10.11 4.78
N HIS A 86 4.01 -11.40 4.92
CA HIS A 86 4.38 -12.45 3.97
C HIS A 86 3.89 -12.27 2.50
N PRO A 87 2.66 -11.79 2.23
CA PRO A 87 2.16 -11.65 0.86
C PRO A 87 2.59 -10.32 0.23
N HIS A 88 3.27 -9.45 0.98
CA HIS A 88 3.75 -8.18 0.46
C HIS A 88 5.02 -8.41 -0.39
N THR A 89 5.18 -7.61 -1.44
CA THR A 89 6.30 -7.72 -2.39
C THR A 89 7.68 -7.52 -1.76
N GLY A 90 7.73 -6.93 -0.56
CA GLY A 90 8.96 -6.77 0.23
C GLY A 90 9.40 -8.01 1.02
N PHE A 91 8.61 -9.09 1.07
CA PHE A 91 8.95 -10.27 1.86
C PHE A 91 10.26 -10.98 1.46
N PRO A 92 10.67 -11.04 0.17
CA PRO A 92 11.98 -11.57 -0.19
C PRO A 92 13.16 -10.86 0.47
N TYR A 93 13.04 -9.54 0.71
CA TYR A 93 14.06 -8.79 1.43
C TYR A 93 14.15 -9.23 2.90
N ILE A 94 13.01 -9.55 3.53
CA ILE A 94 12.97 -10.11 4.88
C ILE A 94 13.70 -11.45 4.93
N LEU A 95 13.39 -12.35 3.98
CA LEU A 95 14.05 -13.65 3.91
C LEU A 95 15.57 -13.54 3.78
N SER A 96 16.09 -12.50 3.12
CA SER A 96 17.54 -12.25 3.00
C SER A 96 18.21 -11.79 4.31
N LYS A 97 17.41 -11.38 5.30
CA LYS A 97 17.85 -10.82 6.58
C LYS A 97 17.57 -11.76 7.76
N LEU A 98 16.66 -12.73 7.61
CA LEU A 98 16.37 -13.68 8.68
C LEU A 98 17.60 -14.51 9.02
N GLU A 99 17.78 -14.71 10.31
CA GLU A 99 18.86 -15.51 10.88
C GLU A 99 18.28 -16.67 11.67
N GLY A 100 18.94 -17.83 11.62
CA GLY A 100 18.53 -18.99 12.40
C GLY A 100 18.99 -18.84 13.84
N THR A 101 18.10 -19.07 14.81
CA THR A 101 18.44 -18.97 16.24
C THR A 101 19.37 -20.10 16.74
N GLY A 102 19.59 -21.13 15.91
CA GLY A 102 20.39 -22.32 16.26
C GLY A 102 19.69 -23.29 17.22
N ARG A 103 18.39 -23.13 17.49
CA ARG A 103 17.59 -24.01 18.35
C ARG A 103 17.07 -25.24 17.59
N GLU A 104 17.01 -26.39 18.26
CA GLU A 104 16.45 -27.65 17.77
C GLU A 104 14.95 -27.79 18.09
#